data_AF-A0AAW5P4B5-F1
#
_entry.id   AF-A0AAW5P4B5-F1
#
_cell.length_a   1.000
_cell.length_b   1.000
_cell.length_c   1.000
_cell.angle_alpha   90.00
_cell.angle_beta   90.00
_cell.angle_gamma   90.00
#
_symmetry.space_group_name_H-M   'P 1'
#
loop_
_entity.id
_entity.type
_entity.pdbx_description
1 polymer ?
#
loop_
_entity_poly.entity_id
_entity_poly.type
_entity_poly.pdbx_seq_one_letter_code
_entity_poly.pdbx_strand_id
1 'polypeptide(L)'
;MPRIVSLIPSATEIVAALGHGDALVGRSHECDHPPGVEALPALTAPKVPLEGSSREIDDQVRALLDEAMSVYDVDVERLNALRPDLILTQSQCEVCAVSLPTVEQAVADRIEGSPTVVALEPRSLADVRDDIRRVAGALGCPERGDRLVRRMRDRMQATSNAVAPADATDRPTVAALEWIDPLMGAGGWVPTLLEAAGGTPVFARRRGDLDALHEADPDRFHAAIDRSHRDTAWRREPAPAPSATR
;
A
#
# COMPACT_ATOMS: atom_id res chain seq x y z
N MET A 1 -2.13 10.86 26.91
CA MET A 1 -1.56 10.51 25.58
C MET A 1 -2.72 10.52 24.59
N PRO A 2 -2.53 11.01 23.35
CA PRO A 2 -3.60 11.01 22.36
C PRO A 2 -4.06 9.58 22.07
N ARG A 3 -5.34 9.39 21.76
CA ARG A 3 -5.94 8.12 21.37
C ARG A 3 -6.00 8.07 19.84
N ILE A 4 -5.18 7.22 19.24
CA ILE A 4 -4.99 7.20 17.78
C ILE A 4 -5.70 5.99 17.21
N VAL A 5 -6.52 6.22 16.20
CA VAL A 5 -7.04 5.17 15.33
C VAL A 5 -6.35 5.28 13.97
N SER A 6 -5.85 4.16 13.46
CA SER A 6 -5.24 4.11 12.12
C SER A 6 -5.95 3.10 11.22
N LEU A 7 -6.61 3.59 10.19
CA LEU A 7 -7.43 2.78 9.28
C LEU A 7 -6.68 2.31 8.04
N ILE A 8 -5.35 2.42 8.02
CA ILE A 8 -4.46 1.93 6.96
C ILE A 8 -3.12 1.43 7.53
N PRO A 9 -2.53 0.33 7.01
CA PRO A 9 -1.28 -0.22 7.51
C PRO A 9 -0.12 0.78 7.51
N SER A 10 0.08 1.51 6.40
CA SER A 10 1.17 2.47 6.27
C SER A 10 1.13 3.57 7.34
N ALA A 11 -0.05 4.10 7.68
CA ALA A 11 -0.16 5.09 8.74
C ALA A 11 0.10 4.49 10.13
N THR A 12 -0.27 3.23 10.35
CA THR A 12 0.04 2.50 11.60
C THR A 12 1.55 2.41 11.79
N GLU A 13 2.28 2.05 10.75
CA GLU A 13 3.74 1.99 10.77
C GLU A 13 4.37 3.37 10.97
N ILE A 14 3.82 4.43 10.35
CA ILE A 14 4.28 5.80 10.57
C ILE A 14 4.12 6.20 12.03
N VAL A 15 2.95 5.94 12.66
CA VAL A 15 2.71 6.22 14.08
C VAL A 15 3.71 5.49 14.98
N ALA A 16 3.95 4.20 14.70
CA ALA A 16 4.92 3.39 15.44
C ALA A 16 6.36 3.89 15.25
N ALA A 17 6.78 4.22 14.02
CA ALA A 17 8.10 4.75 13.71
C ALA A 17 8.35 6.14 14.30
N LEU A 18 7.28 6.93 14.42
CA LEU A 18 7.25 8.18 15.18
C LEU A 18 7.16 7.92 16.69
N GLY A 19 7.24 6.66 17.15
CA GLY A 19 7.19 6.21 18.55
C GLY A 19 5.99 6.73 19.34
N HIS A 20 4.83 6.63 18.70
CA HIS A 20 3.50 6.78 19.30
C HIS A 20 2.70 5.46 19.19
N GLY A 21 3.37 4.31 19.04
CA GLY A 21 2.71 3.00 18.94
C GLY A 21 1.79 2.69 20.12
N ASP A 22 2.22 3.01 21.35
CA ASP A 22 1.41 2.81 22.57
C ASP A 22 0.15 3.68 22.65
N ALA A 23 0.04 4.70 21.79
CA ALA A 23 -1.12 5.56 21.68
C ALA A 23 -2.17 5.04 20.68
N LEU A 24 -1.86 3.97 19.94
CA LEU A 24 -2.83 3.30 19.06
C LEU A 24 -3.89 2.58 19.90
N VAL A 25 -5.16 2.83 19.60
CA VAL A 25 -6.31 2.23 20.28
C VAL A 25 -7.21 1.42 19.34
N GLY A 26 -7.00 1.53 18.03
CA GLY A 26 -7.72 0.77 17.01
C GLY A 26 -7.02 0.85 15.66
N ARG A 27 -7.27 -0.16 14.82
CA ARG A 27 -6.58 -0.37 13.54
C ARG A 27 -7.53 -0.78 12.40
N SER A 28 -7.05 -0.80 11.16
CA SER A 28 -7.72 -1.57 10.09
C SER A 28 -7.51 -3.07 10.29
N HIS A 29 -8.33 -3.90 9.62
CA HIS A 29 -8.14 -5.36 9.63
C HIS A 29 -6.79 -5.82 9.05
N GLU A 30 -6.18 -5.01 8.18
CA GLU A 30 -4.92 -5.35 7.49
C GLU A 30 -3.66 -4.95 8.27
N CYS A 31 -3.75 -4.09 9.29
CA CYS A 31 -2.55 -3.70 10.04
C CYS A 31 -2.01 -4.89 10.86
N ASP A 32 -0.82 -5.35 10.50
CA ASP A 32 -0.09 -6.45 11.13
C ASP A 32 1.31 -6.07 11.63
N HIS A 33 1.74 -4.82 11.39
CA HIS A 33 3.00 -4.24 11.85
C HIS A 33 2.79 -2.93 12.63
N PRO A 34 3.54 -2.65 13.72
CA PRO A 34 4.57 -3.50 14.34
C PRO A 34 4.00 -4.70 15.12
N PRO A 35 4.84 -5.68 15.50
CA PRO A 35 4.40 -6.82 16.31
C PRO A 35 3.61 -6.38 17.54
N GLY A 36 2.46 -7.01 17.76
CA GLY A 36 1.53 -6.68 18.85
C GLY A 36 0.40 -5.73 18.46
N VAL A 37 0.46 -5.06 17.30
CA VAL A 37 -0.64 -4.19 16.84
C VAL A 37 -1.93 -4.96 16.59
N GLU A 38 -1.84 -6.24 16.22
CA GLU A 38 -3.00 -7.10 15.96
C GLU A 38 -3.90 -7.31 17.19
N ALA A 39 -3.35 -7.12 18.40
CA ALA A 39 -4.10 -7.17 19.65
C ALA A 39 -5.06 -5.98 19.83
N LEU A 40 -4.86 -4.90 19.07
CA LEU A 40 -5.80 -3.78 19.02
C LEU A 40 -7.04 -4.16 18.19
N PRO A 41 -8.22 -3.62 18.54
CA PRO A 41 -9.43 -3.90 17.79
C PRO A 41 -9.30 -3.48 16.33
N ALA A 42 -9.62 -4.41 15.43
CA ALA A 42 -9.90 -4.09 14.04
C ALA A 42 -11.24 -3.33 13.96
N LEU A 43 -11.22 -2.22 13.24
CA LEU A 43 -12.36 -1.31 13.04
C LEU A 43 -12.89 -1.36 11.62
N THR A 44 -12.25 -2.11 10.74
CA THR A 44 -12.67 -2.26 9.34
C THR A 44 -12.74 -3.73 8.97
N ALA A 45 -13.55 -4.06 7.98
CA ALA A 45 -13.64 -5.41 7.42
C ALA A 45 -14.03 -5.32 5.93
N PRO A 46 -13.63 -6.29 5.09
CA PRO A 46 -14.07 -6.33 3.70
C PRO A 46 -15.55 -6.71 3.62
N LYS A 47 -16.29 -6.13 2.66
CA LYS A 47 -17.71 -6.47 2.41
C LYS A 47 -17.90 -7.72 1.56
N VAL A 48 -16.85 -8.12 0.85
CA VAL A 48 -16.81 -9.33 0.04
C VAL A 48 -15.72 -10.26 0.57
N PRO A 49 -15.89 -11.58 0.41
CA PRO A 49 -14.81 -12.53 0.61
C PRO A 49 -13.60 -12.13 -0.26
N LEU A 50 -12.42 -12.00 0.34
CA LEU A 50 -11.17 -11.73 -0.38
C LEU A 50 -10.40 -13.04 -0.66
N GLU A 51 -11.12 -14.17 -0.60
CA GLU A 51 -10.64 -15.50 -0.94
C GLU A 51 -11.05 -15.88 -2.37
N GLY A 52 -10.15 -16.53 -3.11
CA GLY A 52 -10.38 -16.99 -4.47
C GLY A 52 -9.27 -16.54 -5.42
N SER A 53 -9.49 -16.74 -6.72
CA SER A 53 -8.59 -16.26 -7.77
C SER A 53 -8.64 -14.74 -7.88
N SER A 54 -7.57 -14.14 -8.41
CA SER A 54 -7.49 -12.69 -8.62
C SER A 54 -8.62 -12.16 -9.52
N ARG A 55 -9.10 -12.98 -10.46
CA ARG A 55 -10.25 -12.66 -11.32
C ARG A 55 -11.55 -12.61 -10.53
N GLU A 56 -11.81 -13.63 -9.71
CA GLU A 56 -13.02 -13.68 -8.88
C GLU A 56 -13.05 -12.51 -7.90
N ILE A 57 -11.92 -12.16 -7.29
CA ILE A 57 -11.83 -11.00 -6.39
C ILE A 57 -12.06 -9.70 -7.17
N ASP A 58 -11.43 -9.54 -8.35
CA ASP A 58 -11.60 -8.34 -9.18
C ASP A 58 -13.06 -8.17 -9.65
N ASP A 59 -13.73 -9.25 -10.04
CA ASP A 59 -15.15 -9.23 -10.43
C ASP A 59 -16.05 -8.83 -9.24
N GLN A 60 -15.80 -9.37 -8.04
CA GLN A 60 -16.55 -9.02 -6.82
C GLN A 60 -16.34 -7.56 -6.41
N VAL A 61 -15.10 -7.08 -6.45
CA VAL A 61 -14.75 -5.69 -6.14
C VAL A 61 -15.41 -4.74 -7.13
N ARG A 62 -15.39 -5.05 -8.44
CA ARG A 62 -16.09 -4.24 -9.45
C ARG A 62 -17.58 -4.15 -9.20
N ALA A 63 -18.22 -5.27 -8.88
CA ALA A 63 -19.65 -5.29 -8.59
C ALA A 63 -20.01 -4.32 -7.44
N LEU A 64 -19.19 -4.27 -6.38
CA LEU A 64 -19.37 -3.31 -5.29
C LEU A 64 -19.22 -1.85 -5.74
N LEU A 65 -18.19 -1.57 -6.56
CA LEU A 65 -17.92 -0.21 -7.05
C LEU A 65 -19.01 0.28 -8.02
N ASP A 66 -19.53 -0.60 -8.87
CA ASP A 66 -20.63 -0.30 -9.80
C ASP A 66 -21.92 0.07 -9.04
N GLU A 67 -22.11 -0.51 -7.85
CA GLU A 67 -23.20 -0.17 -6.93
C GLU A 67 -22.89 1.07 -6.05
N ALA A 68 -21.80 1.80 -6.36
CA ALA A 68 -21.28 2.95 -5.61
C ALA A 68 -21.06 2.67 -4.11
N MET A 69 -20.81 1.41 -3.76
CA MET A 69 -20.53 0.99 -2.39
C MET A 69 -19.03 0.99 -2.11
N SER A 70 -18.64 1.38 -0.89
CA SER A 70 -17.26 1.16 -0.43
C SER A 70 -16.98 -0.34 -0.29
N VAL A 71 -15.77 -0.77 -0.66
CA VAL A 71 -15.30 -2.16 -0.53
C VAL A 71 -15.20 -2.62 0.93
N TYR A 72 -15.03 -1.68 1.87
CA TYR A 72 -14.84 -1.98 3.29
C TYR A 72 -15.89 -1.31 4.15
N ASP A 73 -16.23 -1.98 5.25
CA ASP A 73 -17.04 -1.43 6.33
C ASP A 73 -16.17 -0.81 7.41
N VAL A 74 -16.77 0.12 8.17
CA VAL A 74 -16.23 0.68 9.41
C VAL A 74 -17.17 0.35 10.55
N ASP A 75 -16.66 -0.24 11.62
CA ASP A 75 -17.37 -0.41 12.88
C ASP A 75 -17.42 0.94 13.62
N VAL A 76 -18.43 1.76 13.28
CA VAL A 76 -18.60 3.11 13.81
C VAL A 76 -18.90 3.10 15.31
N GLU A 77 -19.63 2.09 15.81
CA GLU A 77 -19.93 1.96 17.23
C GLU A 77 -18.66 1.73 18.04
N ARG A 78 -17.81 0.80 17.59
CA ARG A 78 -16.51 0.54 18.21
C ARG A 78 -15.56 1.72 18.05
N LEU A 79 -15.54 2.35 16.89
CA LEU A 79 -14.75 3.57 16.66
C LEU A 79 -15.13 4.68 17.65
N ASN A 80 -16.42 4.93 17.87
CA ASN A 80 -16.90 5.92 18.84
C ASN A 80 -16.58 5.52 20.29
N ALA A 81 -16.77 4.24 20.65
CA ALA A 81 -16.43 3.73 21.98
C ALA A 81 -14.93 3.89 22.33
N LEU A 82 -14.08 3.91 21.30
CA LEU A 82 -12.65 4.17 21.45
C LEU A 82 -12.31 5.64 21.66
N ARG A 83 -13.24 6.59 21.50
CA ARG A 83 -13.02 8.04 21.71
C ARG A 83 -11.67 8.52 21.16
N PRO A 84 -11.42 8.40 19.84
CA PRO A 84 -10.16 8.82 19.26
C PRO A 84 -9.99 10.34 19.34
N ASP A 85 -8.75 10.79 19.47
CA ASP A 85 -8.37 12.20 19.28
C ASP A 85 -7.88 12.45 17.85
N LEU A 86 -7.36 11.39 17.21
CA LEU A 86 -6.79 11.40 15.85
C LEU A 86 -7.19 10.13 15.09
N ILE A 87 -7.71 10.31 13.88
CA ILE A 87 -8.02 9.23 12.95
C ILE A 87 -7.14 9.41 11.70
N LEU A 88 -6.33 8.39 11.39
CA LEU A 88 -5.53 8.34 10.17
C LEU A 88 -6.21 7.43 9.16
N THR A 89 -6.41 7.92 7.94
CA THR A 89 -7.03 7.18 6.83
C THR A 89 -6.34 7.53 5.50
N GLN A 90 -6.84 7.03 4.39
CA GLN A 90 -6.39 7.43 3.04
C GLN A 90 -7.54 7.92 2.16
N SER A 91 -7.20 8.74 1.17
CA SER A 91 -8.09 9.15 0.06
C SER A 91 -7.63 8.62 -1.31
N GLN A 92 -6.47 7.96 -1.38
CA GLN A 92 -5.81 7.65 -2.66
C GLN A 92 -6.52 6.58 -3.51
N CYS A 93 -7.07 5.56 -2.86
CA CYS A 93 -7.62 4.39 -3.53
C CYS A 93 -8.94 4.00 -2.88
N GLU A 94 -10.03 4.12 -3.64
CA GLU A 94 -11.39 3.76 -3.21
C GLU A 94 -11.57 2.26 -2.94
N VAL A 95 -10.60 1.45 -3.39
CA VAL A 95 -10.60 -0.02 -3.34
C VAL A 95 -9.64 -0.57 -2.28
N CYS A 96 -8.63 0.20 -1.87
CA CYS A 96 -7.51 -0.29 -1.08
C CYS A 96 -7.66 0.02 0.42
N ALA A 97 -8.63 0.85 0.79
CA ALA A 97 -9.06 1.02 2.18
C ALA A 97 -10.47 1.61 2.22
N VAL A 98 -10.99 1.81 3.42
CA VAL A 98 -12.21 2.57 3.66
C VAL A 98 -12.14 3.94 3.00
N SER A 99 -13.23 4.36 2.37
CA SER A 99 -13.31 5.66 1.71
C SER A 99 -13.32 6.82 2.72
N LEU A 100 -12.68 7.93 2.36
CA LEU A 100 -12.68 9.14 3.19
C LEU A 100 -14.10 9.65 3.50
N PRO A 101 -15.05 9.73 2.55
CA PRO A 101 -16.41 10.17 2.85
C PRO A 101 -17.10 9.32 3.92
N THR A 102 -16.90 8.00 3.91
CA THR A 102 -17.45 7.11 4.94
C THR A 102 -16.86 7.41 6.33
N VAL A 103 -15.56 7.69 6.41
CA VAL A 103 -14.92 8.08 7.68
C VAL A 103 -15.42 9.45 8.15
N GLU A 104 -15.48 10.44 7.26
CA GLU A 104 -15.95 11.79 7.58
C GLU A 104 -17.41 11.80 8.03
N GLN A 105 -18.29 11.04 7.35
CA GLN A 105 -19.68 10.86 7.77
C GLN A 105 -19.78 10.20 9.15
N ALA A 106 -19.02 9.11 9.37
CA ALA A 106 -18.99 8.46 10.68
C ALA A 106 -18.56 9.42 11.80
N VAL A 107 -17.55 10.25 11.53
CA VAL A 107 -17.07 11.28 12.48
C VAL A 107 -18.12 12.36 12.72
N ALA A 108 -18.68 12.94 11.66
CA ALA A 108 -19.62 14.05 11.74
C ALA A 108 -20.92 13.67 12.45
N ASP A 109 -21.44 12.47 12.20
CA ASP A 109 -22.76 12.07 12.66
C ASP A 109 -22.75 11.40 14.04
N ARG A 110 -21.65 10.73 14.42
CA ARG A 110 -21.69 9.70 15.47
C ARG A 110 -20.52 9.71 16.45
N ILE A 111 -19.46 10.49 16.22
CA ILE A 111 -18.29 10.49 17.11
C ILE A 111 -18.27 11.72 18.01
N GLU A 112 -18.28 11.48 19.31
CA GLU A 112 -18.13 12.53 20.32
C GLU A 112 -16.68 13.03 20.38
N GLY A 113 -16.48 14.34 20.57
CA GLY A 113 -15.17 14.94 20.80
C GLY A 113 -14.44 15.45 19.54
N SER A 114 -15.03 15.32 18.35
CA SER A 114 -14.52 15.88 17.09
C SER A 114 -13.05 15.54 16.82
N PRO A 115 -12.71 14.25 16.64
CA PRO A 115 -11.34 13.84 16.34
C PRO A 115 -10.79 14.57 15.11
N THR A 116 -9.49 14.84 15.13
CA THR A 116 -8.81 15.29 13.91
C THR A 116 -8.73 14.12 12.93
N VAL A 117 -9.17 14.32 11.69
CA VAL A 117 -9.02 13.32 10.61
C VAL A 117 -7.87 13.75 9.70
N VAL A 118 -6.92 12.85 9.48
CA VAL A 118 -5.82 13.04 8.54
C VAL A 118 -5.91 11.97 7.45
N ALA A 119 -6.27 12.41 6.24
CA ALA A 119 -6.24 11.58 5.04
C ALA A 119 -4.88 11.69 4.34
N LEU A 120 -4.26 10.53 4.08
CA LEU A 120 -3.01 10.38 3.34
C LEU A 120 -3.30 10.11 1.85
N GLU A 121 -2.49 10.67 0.96
CA GLU A 121 -2.70 10.54 -0.49
C GLU A 121 -1.40 10.52 -1.32
N PRO A 122 -0.49 9.56 -1.08
CA PRO A 122 0.85 9.66 -1.63
C PRO A 122 0.96 9.13 -3.06
N ARG A 123 1.05 10.02 -4.07
CA ARG A 123 1.22 9.62 -5.48
C ARG A 123 2.68 9.39 -5.89
N SER A 124 3.61 9.85 -5.07
CA SER A 124 5.05 9.75 -5.27
C SER A 124 5.76 9.50 -3.93
N LEU A 125 7.04 9.15 -4.00
CA LEU A 125 7.87 9.07 -2.78
C LEU A 125 8.01 10.42 -2.07
N ALA A 126 7.85 11.54 -2.79
CA ALA A 126 7.83 12.87 -2.18
C ALA A 126 6.59 13.02 -1.29
N ASP A 127 5.44 12.64 -1.81
CA ASP A 127 4.19 12.68 -1.07
C ASP A 127 4.22 11.73 0.14
N VAL A 128 4.84 10.55 0.04
CA VAL A 128 5.06 9.68 1.22
C VAL A 128 5.82 10.40 2.33
N ARG A 129 6.85 11.18 1.97
CA ARG A 129 7.62 11.97 2.95
C ARG A 129 6.80 13.10 3.54
N ASP A 130 5.94 13.72 2.74
CA ASP A 130 5.05 14.78 3.19
C ASP A 130 3.93 14.24 4.09
N ASP A 131 3.41 13.05 3.81
CA ASP A 131 2.47 12.33 4.67
C ASP A 131 3.11 11.96 6.02
N ILE A 132 4.36 11.50 6.04
CA ILE A 132 5.10 11.30 7.30
C ILE A 132 5.16 12.59 8.11
N ARG A 133 5.46 13.73 7.46
CA ARG A 133 5.49 15.04 8.15
C ARG A 133 4.12 15.48 8.61
N ARG A 134 3.07 15.22 7.83
CA ARG A 134 1.68 15.53 8.17
C ARG A 134 1.24 14.78 9.41
N VAL A 135 1.50 13.47 9.47
CA VAL A 135 1.23 12.64 10.65
C VAL A 135 2.06 13.13 11.85
N ALA A 136 3.35 13.42 11.67
CA ALA A 136 4.19 13.95 12.73
C ALA A 136 3.69 15.32 13.26
N GLY A 137 3.17 16.18 12.40
CA GLY A 137 2.55 17.44 12.77
C GLY A 137 1.28 17.24 13.59
N ALA A 138 0.40 16.33 13.16
CA ALA A 138 -0.82 15.98 13.89
C ALA A 138 -0.52 15.35 15.27
N LEU A 139 0.60 14.65 15.41
CA LEU A 139 1.08 14.07 16.68
C LEU A 139 1.87 15.06 17.55
N GLY A 140 2.11 16.28 17.07
CA GLY A 140 2.89 17.29 17.81
C GLY A 140 4.37 16.98 17.93
N CYS A 141 4.94 16.24 16.97
CA CYS A 141 6.35 15.84 16.96
C CYS A 141 7.07 16.06 15.61
N PRO A 142 7.02 17.26 15.02
CA PRO A 142 7.55 17.52 13.67
C PRO A 142 9.03 17.14 13.51
N GLU A 143 9.86 17.32 14.52
CA GLU A 143 11.29 16.99 14.47
C GLU A 143 11.52 15.47 14.39
N ARG A 144 10.62 14.65 14.95
CA ARG A 144 10.65 13.17 14.78
C ARG A 144 10.29 12.81 13.34
N GLY A 145 9.32 13.50 12.74
CA GLY A 145 8.96 13.40 11.33
C GLY A 145 10.14 13.66 10.41
N ASP A 146 10.81 14.79 10.58
CA ASP A 146 11.97 15.15 9.76
C ASP A 146 13.12 14.16 9.92
N ARG A 147 13.37 13.65 11.14
CA ARG A 147 14.37 12.60 11.37
C ARG A 147 13.99 11.29 10.67
N LEU A 148 12.72 10.91 10.69
CA LEU A 148 12.23 9.72 9.99
C LEU A 148 12.39 9.85 8.48
N VAL A 149 11.99 10.99 7.91
CA VAL A 149 12.15 11.30 6.48
C VAL A 149 13.63 11.27 6.06
N ARG A 150 14.52 11.90 6.84
CA ARG A 150 15.97 11.85 6.57
C ARG A 150 16.48 10.41 6.57
N ARG A 151 16.15 9.62 7.58
CA ARG A 151 16.54 8.21 7.67
C ARG A 151 16.04 7.40 6.47
N MET A 152 14.79 7.60 6.05
CA MET A 152 14.22 6.94 4.87
C MET A 152 15.04 7.28 3.62
N ARG A 153 15.26 8.57 3.36
CA ARG A 153 16.03 9.05 2.20
C ARG A 153 17.47 8.53 2.22
N ASP A 154 18.14 8.60 3.36
CA ASP A 154 19.54 8.18 3.48
C ASP A 154 19.68 6.67 3.27
N ARG A 155 18.72 5.87 3.74
CA ARG A 155 18.67 4.42 3.43
C ARG A 155 18.47 4.15 1.95
N MET A 156 17.54 4.86 1.30
CA MET A 156 17.30 4.71 -0.14
C MET A 156 18.54 5.09 -0.96
N GLN A 157 19.21 6.19 -0.59
CA GLN A 157 20.44 6.62 -1.25
C GLN A 157 21.57 5.60 -1.04
N ALA A 158 21.72 5.06 0.16
CA ALA A 158 22.71 4.04 0.45
C ALA A 158 22.50 2.79 -0.42
N THR A 159 21.26 2.32 -0.55
CA THR A 159 20.90 1.23 -1.47
C THR A 159 21.26 1.59 -2.90
N SER A 160 20.84 2.76 -3.39
CA SER A 160 21.10 3.19 -4.78
C SER A 160 22.58 3.28 -5.10
N ASN A 161 23.40 3.77 -4.16
CA ASN A 161 24.86 3.83 -4.32
C ASN A 161 25.49 2.43 -4.33
N ALA A 162 24.98 1.51 -3.51
CA ALA A 162 25.52 0.15 -3.41
C ALA A 162 25.25 -0.71 -4.65
N VAL A 163 24.20 -0.37 -5.40
CA VAL A 163 23.76 -1.12 -6.61
C VAL A 163 23.94 -0.31 -7.90
N ALA A 164 24.62 0.85 -7.83
CA ALA A 164 24.90 1.66 -9.00
C ALA A 164 25.73 0.84 -10.00
N PRO A 165 25.24 0.63 -11.24
CA PRO A 165 25.98 -0.13 -12.22
C PRO A 165 27.20 0.65 -12.71
N ALA A 166 28.20 -0.06 -13.22
CA ALA A 166 29.35 0.56 -13.88
C ALA A 166 28.93 1.29 -15.16
N ASP A 167 28.07 0.65 -15.96
CA ASP A 167 27.46 1.22 -17.16
C ASP A 167 25.92 1.17 -17.09
N ALA A 168 25.24 2.17 -17.64
CA ALA A 168 23.78 2.24 -17.61
C ALA A 168 23.09 1.06 -18.32
N THR A 169 23.78 0.42 -19.27
CA THR A 169 23.33 -0.79 -19.99
C THR A 169 23.32 -2.05 -19.14
N ASP A 170 23.97 -2.04 -17.97
CA ASP A 170 24.05 -3.21 -17.08
C ASP A 170 22.82 -3.33 -16.16
N ARG A 171 21.88 -2.38 -16.22
CA ARG A 171 20.67 -2.41 -15.40
C ARG A 171 19.69 -3.45 -15.94
N PRO A 172 19.31 -4.46 -15.15
CA PRO A 172 18.30 -5.41 -15.59
C PRO A 172 16.96 -4.70 -15.80
N THR A 173 16.23 -5.08 -16.85
CA THR A 173 14.83 -4.68 -17.01
C THR A 173 13.95 -5.44 -16.02
N VAL A 174 13.00 -4.74 -15.39
CA VAL A 174 12.18 -5.30 -14.32
C VAL A 174 10.72 -4.98 -14.55
N ALA A 175 9.88 -6.01 -14.63
CA ALA A 175 8.43 -5.85 -14.56
C ALA A 175 7.96 -6.11 -13.12
N ALA A 176 7.30 -5.11 -12.53
CA ALA A 176 6.59 -5.27 -11.27
C ALA A 176 5.08 -5.37 -11.53
N LEU A 177 4.44 -6.39 -10.97
CA LEU A 177 3.02 -6.69 -11.12
C LEU A 177 2.32 -6.56 -9.77
N GLU A 178 1.19 -5.87 -9.75
CA GLU A 178 0.34 -5.72 -8.55
C GLU A 178 -0.90 -6.61 -8.59
N TRP A 179 -1.26 -7.12 -9.77
CA TRP A 179 -2.37 -8.06 -9.95
C TRP A 179 -2.15 -8.91 -11.19
N ILE A 180 -2.54 -10.19 -11.13
CA ILE A 180 -2.25 -11.15 -12.21
C ILE A 180 -3.41 -11.24 -13.21
N ASP A 181 -4.64 -11.27 -12.73
CA ASP A 181 -5.82 -11.36 -13.60
C ASP A 181 -6.96 -10.49 -13.05
N PRO A 182 -7.29 -9.37 -13.71
CA PRO A 182 -6.66 -8.83 -14.91
C PRO A 182 -5.22 -8.37 -14.66
N LEU A 183 -4.35 -8.47 -15.67
CA LEU A 183 -2.94 -8.17 -15.49
C LEU A 183 -2.72 -6.67 -15.27
N MET A 184 -2.13 -6.32 -14.14
CA MET A 184 -1.85 -4.93 -13.73
C MET A 184 -0.39 -4.78 -13.31
N GLY A 185 0.30 -3.84 -13.96
CA GLY A 185 1.65 -3.45 -13.61
C GLY A 185 1.64 -2.48 -12.44
N ALA A 186 2.61 -2.64 -11.54
CA ALA A 186 2.76 -1.77 -10.38
C ALA A 186 3.17 -0.37 -10.83
N GLY A 187 2.23 0.57 -10.70
CA GLY A 187 2.41 1.97 -11.10
C GLY A 187 2.88 2.87 -9.96
N GLY A 188 2.57 4.17 -10.07
CA GLY A 188 2.85 5.15 -9.01
C GLY A 188 4.34 5.31 -8.72
N TRP A 189 4.75 5.12 -7.48
CA TRP A 189 6.13 5.26 -7.03
C TRP A 189 6.97 3.98 -7.16
N VAL A 190 6.37 2.85 -7.55
CA VAL A 190 7.10 1.57 -7.70
C VAL A 190 8.19 1.65 -8.77
N PRO A 191 7.99 2.25 -9.96
CA PRO A 191 9.06 2.46 -10.94
C PRO A 191 10.27 3.21 -10.35
N THR A 192 10.03 4.26 -9.55
CA THR A 192 11.10 5.00 -8.88
C THR A 192 11.87 4.15 -7.87
N LEU A 193 11.22 3.19 -7.21
CA LEU A 193 11.91 2.24 -6.34
C LEU A 193 12.75 1.24 -7.12
N LEU A 194 12.26 0.74 -8.26
CA LEU A 194 13.01 -0.15 -9.12
C LEU A 194 14.27 0.54 -9.65
N GLU A 195 14.15 1.79 -10.09
CA GLU A 195 15.28 2.62 -10.50
C GLU A 195 16.29 2.84 -9.37
N ALA A 196 15.80 3.18 -8.18
CA ALA A 196 16.65 3.34 -6.99
C ALA A 196 17.33 2.03 -6.57
N ALA A 197 16.75 0.88 -6.90
CA ALA A 197 17.33 -0.45 -6.68
C ALA A 197 18.24 -0.92 -7.85
N GLY A 198 18.50 -0.07 -8.85
CA GLY A 198 19.41 -0.37 -9.96
C GLY A 198 18.75 -1.09 -11.15
N GLY A 199 17.43 -1.22 -11.16
CA GLY A 199 16.67 -1.78 -12.28
C GLY A 199 16.18 -0.72 -13.26
N THR A 200 15.76 -1.19 -14.43
CA THR A 200 15.04 -0.39 -15.43
C THR A 200 13.58 -0.85 -15.46
N PRO A 201 12.61 -0.07 -14.97
CA PRO A 201 11.21 -0.49 -14.92
C PRO A 201 10.65 -0.65 -16.34
N VAL A 202 10.02 -1.79 -16.60
CA VAL A 202 9.22 -2.05 -17.81
C VAL A 202 7.82 -2.49 -17.36
N PHE A 203 6.84 -2.42 -18.27
CA PHE A 203 5.44 -2.77 -17.95
C PHE A 203 4.81 -1.92 -16.81
N ALA A 204 5.22 -0.67 -16.62
CA ALA A 204 4.66 0.22 -15.58
C ALA A 204 3.28 0.80 -15.97
N ARG A 205 2.29 -0.07 -16.21
CA ARG A 205 0.94 0.31 -16.68
C ARG A 205 -0.16 -0.23 -15.77
N ARG A 206 -1.21 0.56 -15.56
CA ARG A 206 -2.36 0.19 -14.73
C ARG A 206 -3.06 -1.09 -15.18
N ARG A 207 -3.14 -1.35 -16.49
CA ARG A 207 -3.73 -2.57 -17.07
C ARG A 207 -2.97 -2.96 -18.32
N GLY A 208 -2.79 -4.25 -18.52
CA GLY A 208 -2.19 -4.83 -19.72
C GLY A 208 -2.69 -6.24 -19.96
N ASP A 209 -2.08 -6.88 -20.95
CA ASP A 209 -2.27 -8.29 -21.29
C ASP A 209 -0.92 -9.01 -21.32
N LEU A 210 -0.99 -10.34 -21.42
CA LEU A 210 0.20 -11.19 -21.45
C LEU A 210 1.06 -10.93 -22.70
N ASP A 211 0.45 -10.61 -23.84
CA ASP A 211 1.18 -10.33 -25.07
C ASP A 211 2.10 -9.13 -24.91
N ALA A 212 1.59 -8.04 -24.32
CA ALA A 212 2.38 -6.86 -24.14
C ALA A 212 3.33 -6.98 -22.93
N LEU A 213 3.11 -7.91 -21.99
CA LEU A 213 4.13 -8.30 -21.00
C LEU A 213 5.27 -9.09 -21.65
N HIS A 214 4.93 -9.98 -22.58
CA HIS A 214 5.88 -10.76 -23.35
C HIS A 214 6.73 -9.88 -24.26
N GLU A 215 6.11 -8.90 -24.94
CA GLU A 215 6.81 -7.91 -25.76
C GLU A 215 7.79 -7.04 -24.94
N ALA A 216 7.48 -6.78 -23.67
CA ALA A 216 8.36 -6.03 -22.77
C ALA A 216 9.60 -6.82 -22.34
N ASP A 217 9.60 -8.15 -22.48
CA ASP A 217 10.70 -9.09 -22.21
C ASP A 217 11.62 -8.71 -21.03
N PRO A 218 11.09 -8.65 -19.79
CA PRO A 218 11.88 -8.22 -18.65
C PRO A 218 12.90 -9.28 -18.21
N ASP A 219 14.11 -8.85 -17.84
CA ASP A 219 15.12 -9.71 -17.22
C ASP A 219 14.64 -10.32 -15.90
N ARG A 220 13.76 -9.62 -15.18
CA ARG A 220 13.22 -10.00 -13.87
C ARG A 220 11.73 -9.67 -13.74
N PHE A 221 11.00 -10.55 -13.05
CA PHE A 221 9.63 -10.32 -12.64
C PHE A 221 9.54 -10.22 -11.12
N HIS A 222 8.79 -9.23 -10.64
CA HIS A 222 8.34 -9.13 -9.26
C HIS A 222 6.81 -9.06 -9.25
N ALA A 223 6.15 -10.00 -8.60
CA ALA A 223 4.71 -9.93 -8.37
C ALA A 223 4.47 -9.69 -6.88
N ALA A 224 3.65 -8.69 -6.55
CA ALA A 224 3.09 -8.56 -5.21
C ALA A 224 2.07 -9.71 -5.02
N ILE A 225 2.51 -10.77 -4.35
CA ILE A 225 1.66 -11.90 -4.00
C ILE A 225 0.97 -11.55 -2.68
N ASP A 226 -0.22 -10.98 -2.75
CA ASP A 226 -1.12 -10.92 -1.59
C ASP A 226 -1.55 -12.36 -1.18
N ARG A 227 -2.10 -12.52 0.02
CA ARG A 227 -2.61 -13.80 0.57
C ARG A 227 -3.53 -14.55 -0.40
N SER A 228 -4.20 -13.86 -1.32
CA SER A 228 -5.03 -14.40 -2.41
C SER A 228 -4.27 -15.28 -3.44
N HIS A 229 -2.95 -15.29 -3.43
CA HIS A 229 -2.12 -15.95 -4.46
C HIS A 229 -1.27 -17.12 -3.93
N ARG A 230 -1.53 -17.62 -2.70
CA ARG A 230 -0.75 -18.71 -2.10
C ARG A 230 -0.73 -19.99 -2.96
N ASP A 231 -1.74 -20.21 -3.80
CA ASP A 231 -1.89 -21.41 -4.64
C ASP A 231 -1.61 -21.19 -6.14
N THR A 232 -1.30 -19.97 -6.59
CA THR A 232 -0.93 -19.72 -8.00
C THR A 232 0.58 -19.87 -8.18
N ALA A 233 1.04 -21.13 -8.16
CA ALA A 233 2.43 -21.50 -8.40
C ALA A 233 2.90 -21.10 -9.81
N TRP A 234 3.39 -19.87 -9.97
CA TRP A 234 4.19 -19.48 -11.13
C TRP A 234 5.49 -20.30 -11.13
N ARG A 235 5.54 -21.33 -11.97
CA ARG A 235 6.79 -22.02 -12.31
C ARG A 235 7.30 -21.38 -13.58
N ARG A 236 8.52 -20.84 -13.54
CA ARG A 236 9.24 -20.41 -14.75
C ARG A 236 9.38 -21.64 -15.65
N GLU A 237 8.61 -21.73 -16.73
CA GLU A 237 8.90 -22.72 -17.76
C GLU A 237 10.28 -22.37 -18.35
N PRO A 238 11.17 -23.36 -18.52
CA PRO A 238 12.45 -23.11 -19.15
C PRO A 238 12.22 -22.56 -20.56
N ALA A 239 12.98 -21.54 -20.94
CA ALA A 239 12.91 -20.97 -22.28
C ALA A 239 12.99 -22.09 -23.34
N PRO A 240 12.16 -22.05 -24.40
CA PRO A 240 12.22 -23.05 -25.44
C PRO A 240 13.63 -23.11 -26.01
N ALA A 241 14.16 -24.33 -26.17
CA ALA A 241 15.48 -24.52 -26.73
C ALA A 241 15.58 -23.82 -28.11
N PRO A 242 16.68 -23.11 -28.42
CA PRO A 242 16.82 -22.43 -29.69
C PRO A 242 16.60 -23.43 -30.83
N SER A 243 15.70 -23.08 -31.77
CA SER A 243 15.37 -23.97 -32.87
C SER A 243 16.63 -24.20 -33.71
N ALA A 244 17.08 -25.45 -33.73
CA ALA A 244 18.14 -25.88 -34.61
C ALA A 244 17.56 -26.07 -36.01
N THR A 245 17.33 -24.96 -36.71
CA THR A 245 17.08 -25.00 -38.16
C THR A 245 18.17 -24.19 -38.84
N ARG A 246 19.14 -24.92 -39.39
CA ARG A 246 20.04 -24.44 -40.45
C ARG A 246 19.31 -24.48 -41.78
#